data_AF-K0VMV4-F1
#
_entry.id   AF-K0VMV4-F1
#
_cell.length_a   1.000
_cell.length_b   1.000
_cell.length_c   1.000
_cell.angle_alpha   90.00
_cell.angle_beta   90.00
_cell.angle_gamma   90.00
#
_symmetry.space_group_name_H-M   'P 1'
#
loop_
_entity.id
_entity.type
_entity.pdbx_description
1 polymer ?
#
loop_
_entity_poly.entity_id
_entity_poly.type
_entity_poly.pdbx_seq_one_letter_code
_entity_poly.pdbx_strand_id
1 'polypeptide(L)' 'FVPPSWQHGNQPVPDDLLPAMYLFDLLPSADKPTNFSIHGVPYTATLGPSGMQSDIYLFLQ' A
#
# COMPACT_ATOMS: atom_id res chain seq x y z
N PHE A 1 -4.17 1.66 8.70
CA PHE A 1 -3.42 2.66 9.48
C PHE A 1 -2.92 3.69 8.50
N VAL A 2 -3.42 4.92 8.57
CA VAL A 2 -3.00 6.04 7.72
C VAL A 2 -3.05 7.31 8.59
N PRO A 3 -2.22 8.33 8.31
CA PRO A 3 -2.24 9.55 9.12
C PRO A 3 -3.60 10.27 9.02
N PRO A 4 -3.97 11.11 10.00
CA PRO A 4 -5.22 11.89 9.95
C PRO A 4 -5.34 12.79 8.71
N SER A 5 -4.20 13.19 8.13
CA SER A 5 -4.11 14.00 6.91
C SER A 5 -4.19 13.19 5.62
N TRP A 6 -4.51 11.89 5.69
CA TRP A 6 -4.62 11.02 4.52
C TRP A 6 -5.63 11.56 3.51
N GLN A 7 -5.21 11.64 2.25
CA GLN A 7 -6.06 11.95 1.11
C GLN A 7 -6.05 10.78 0.15
N HIS A 8 -7.21 10.41 -0.38
CA HIS A 8 -7.28 9.32 -1.35
C HIS A 8 -6.67 9.70 -2.71
N GLY A 9 -6.17 8.69 -3.42
CA GLY A 9 -5.43 8.87 -4.68
C GLY A 9 -4.22 7.94 -4.79
N ASN A 10 -3.60 7.92 -5.98
CA ASN A 10 -2.41 7.13 -6.26
C ASN A 10 -1.20 7.77 -5.59
N GLN A 11 -0.55 7.04 -4.68
CA GLN A 11 0.57 7.58 -3.90
C GLN A 11 1.40 6.46 -3.29
N PRO A 12 2.63 6.75 -2.83
CA PRO A 12 3.42 5.81 -2.05
C PRO A 12 2.66 5.29 -0.82
N VAL A 13 3.01 4.09 -0.36
CA VAL A 13 2.55 3.63 0.95
C VAL A 13 3.00 4.63 2.02
N PRO A 14 2.11 5.11 2.90
CA PRO A 14 2.54 5.92 4.03
C PRO A 14 3.28 5.05 5.06
N ASP A 15 4.28 5.63 5.71
CA ASP A 15 5.13 4.92 6.70
C ASP A 15 4.30 4.21 7.78
N ASP A 16 3.22 4.83 8.24
CA ASP A 16 2.31 4.29 9.26
C ASP A 16 1.54 3.05 8.79
N LEU A 17 1.37 2.86 7.47
CA LEU A 17 0.64 1.72 6.92
C LEU A 17 1.53 0.49 6.72
N LEU A 18 2.82 0.68 6.42
CA LEU A 18 3.74 -0.39 6.07
C LEU A 18 3.86 -1.48 7.16
N PRO A 19 3.99 -1.15 8.47
CA PRO A 19 4.01 -2.16 9.54
C PRO A 19 2.72 -2.98 9.61
N ALA A 20 1.57 -2.35 9.36
CA ALA A 20 0.30 -3.05 9.34
C ALA A 20 0.19 -3.97 8.12
N MET A 21 0.69 -3.55 6.96
CA MET A 21 0.74 -4.43 5.79
C MET A 21 1.59 -5.66 6.06
N TYR A 22 2.72 -5.53 6.75
CA TYR A 22 3.51 -6.67 7.20
C TYR A 22 2.73 -7.57 8.16
N LEU A 23 2.07 -6.99 9.17
CA LEU A 23 1.32 -7.74 10.18
C LEU A 23 0.14 -8.56 9.62
N PHE A 24 -0.48 -8.08 8.55
CA PHE A 24 -1.65 -8.72 7.92
C PHE A 24 -1.32 -9.47 6.63
N ASP A 25 -0.04 -9.73 6.34
CA ASP A 25 0.42 -10.40 5.11
C ASP A 25 -0.07 -9.73 3.81
N LEU A 26 -0.15 -8.39 3.83
CA LEU A 26 -0.61 -7.56 2.70
C LEU A 26 0.53 -7.00 1.85
N LEU A 27 1.79 -7.32 2.14
CA LEU A 27 2.91 -6.84 1.35
C LEU A 27 2.87 -7.43 -0.07
N PRO A 28 3.00 -6.61 -1.12
CA PRO A 28 3.08 -7.10 -2.48
C PRO A 28 4.44 -7.73 -2.75
N SER A 29 4.48 -8.56 -3.80
CA SER A 29 5.72 -9.03 -4.43
C SER A 29 5.72 -8.67 -5.92
N ALA A 30 6.82 -8.91 -6.62
CA ALA A 30 6.96 -8.60 -8.04
C ALA A 30 5.87 -9.25 -8.91
N ASP A 31 5.47 -10.48 -8.56
CA ASP A 31 4.48 -11.25 -9.32
C ASP A 31 3.07 -11.20 -8.71
N LYS A 32 2.94 -10.68 -7.49
CA LYS A 32 1.70 -10.71 -6.73
C LYS A 32 1.40 -9.34 -6.11
N PRO A 33 0.60 -8.50 -6.79
CA PRO A 33 0.04 -7.32 -6.15
C PRO A 33 -0.96 -7.72 -5.06
N THR A 34 -1.20 -6.82 -4.11
CA THR A 34 -2.13 -7.05 -3.00
C THR A 34 -3.26 -6.05 -3.04
N ASN A 35 -4.50 -6.51 -2.89
CA ASN A 35 -5.69 -5.66 -2.84
C ASN A 35 -6.22 -5.55 -1.41
N PHE A 36 -6.58 -4.34 -1.00
CA PHE A 36 -7.22 -4.08 0.30
C PHE A 36 -7.97 -2.75 0.26
N SER A 37 -8.67 -2.41 1.33
CA SER A 37 -9.38 -1.14 1.45
C SER A 37 -8.85 -0.28 2.58
N ILE A 38 -8.68 1.02 2.33
CA ILE A 38 -8.38 2.04 3.33
C ILE A 38 -9.66 2.85 3.51
N HIS A 39 -10.25 2.83 4.72
CA HIS A 39 -11.53 3.50 5.02
C HIS A 39 -12.66 3.17 4.03
N GLY A 40 -12.73 1.91 3.58
CA GLY A 40 -13.74 1.44 2.62
C GLY A 40 -13.43 1.76 1.15
N VAL A 41 -12.36 2.49 0.86
CA VAL A 41 -11.93 2.80 -0.51
C VAL A 41 -10.92 1.73 -0.98
N PRO A 42 -11.14 1.07 -2.13
CA PRO A 42 -10.29 -0.03 -2.60
C PRO A 42 -8.98 0.45 -3.25
N TYR A 43 -7.92 -0.30 -2.99
CA TYR A 43 -6.58 -0.07 -3.53
C TYR A 43 -5.90 -1.36 -3.95
N THR A 44 -4.99 -1.24 -4.92
CA THR A 44 -3.98 -2.24 -5.26
C THR A 44 -2.60 -1.72 -4.85
N ALA A 45 -1.89 -2.46 -4.00
CA ALA A 45 -0.49 -2.21 -3.69
C ALA A 45 0.43 -3.00 -4.62
N THR A 46 1.48 -2.35 -5.11
CA THR A 46 2.54 -2.97 -5.92
C THR A 46 3.91 -2.53 -5.41
N LEU A 47 4.95 -3.30 -5.73
CA LEU A 47 6.31 -2.78 -5.65
C LEU A 47 6.50 -1.66 -6.68
N GLY A 48 7.24 -0.64 -6.29
CA GLY A 48 7.69 0.45 -7.15
C GLY A 48 8.95 0.06 -7.95
N PRO A 49 9.55 1.01 -8.67
CA PRO A 49 10.66 0.75 -9.60
C PRO A 49 11.89 0.09 -8.98
N SER A 50 12.14 0.27 -7.68
CA SER A 50 13.27 -0.39 -7.01
C SER A 50 13.05 -1.88 -6.76
N GLY A 51 11.80 -2.37 -6.83
CA GLY A 51 11.44 -3.75 -6.51
C GLY A 51 11.61 -4.13 -5.04
N MET A 52 11.75 -3.15 -4.14
CA MET A 52 11.95 -3.37 -2.70
C MET A 52 10.70 -3.01 -1.90
N GLN A 53 10.51 -3.62 -0.73
CA GLN A 53 9.38 -3.31 0.16
C GLN A 53 9.40 -1.87 0.72
N SER A 54 10.57 -1.21 0.69
CA SER A 54 10.72 0.20 1.02
C SER A 54 10.16 1.15 -0.04
N ASP A 55 9.71 0.62 -1.18
CA ASP A 55 9.19 1.36 -2.33
C ASP A 55 7.91 0.66 -2.78
N ILE A 56 6.83 0.89 -2.05
CA ILE A 56 5.50 0.36 -2.40
C ILE A 56 4.62 1.52 -2.81
N TYR A 57 3.86 1.32 -3.88
CA TYR A 57 2.86 2.28 -4.37
C TYR A 57 1.46 1.71 -4.22
N LEU A 58 0.52 2.60 -3.91
CA LEU A 58 -0.91 2.32 -3.85
C LEU A 58 -1.57 2.93 -5.09
N PHE A 59 -2.32 2.11 -5.81
CA PHE A 59 -3.16 2.52 -6.94
C PHE A 59 -4.63 2.39 -6.55
N LEU A 60 -5.36 3.49 -6.66
CA LEU A 60 -6.80 3.54 -6.45
C LEU A 60 -7.52 2.74 -7.54
N GLN A 61 -8.51 1.93 -7.16
CA GLN A 61 -9.36 1.15 -8.08
C GLN A 61 -10.60 1.92 -8.53
#